data_AF-A0A973BZH5-F1
#
_entry.id   AF-A0A973BZH5-F1
#
_cell.length_a   1.000
_cell.length_b   1.000
_cell.length_c   1.000
_cell.angle_alpha   90.00
_cell.angle_beta   90.00
_cell.angle_gamma   90.00
#
_symmetry.space_group_name_H-M   'P 1'
#
loop_
_entity.id
_entity.type
_entity.pdbx_description
1 polymer ?
#
loop_
_entity_poly.entity_id
_entity_poly.type
_entity_poly.pdbx_seq_one_letter_code
_entity_poly.pdbx_strand_id
1 'polypeptide(L)'
;MTYCETAIHINEEEVEHVLSRFTQENFVGGRAAYLLDDGTYSVDAGENDLRAIYDNTNGIVKFISRYQSEVPRYEKKIQSFAAKYDILITAPLTP
;
A
#
# COMPACT_ATOMS: atom_id res chain seq x y z
N MET A 1 -6.49 -0.77 13.75
CA MET A 1 -5.66 -0.77 12.54
C MET A 1 -4.83 -2.05 12.54
N THR A 2 -4.82 -2.77 11.43
CA THR A 2 -4.20 -4.09 11.29
C THR A 2 -3.33 -4.09 10.05
N TYR A 3 -2.10 -4.57 10.18
CA TYR A 3 -1.20 -4.68 9.04
C TYR A 3 -1.63 -5.79 8.09
N CYS A 4 -1.45 -5.52 6.80
CA CYS A 4 -1.34 -6.56 5.80
C CYS A 4 -0.01 -7.32 5.98
N GLU A 5 -0.03 -8.64 5.75
CA GLU A 5 1.11 -9.55 5.74
C GLU A 5 1.99 -9.41 4.50
N THR A 6 1.51 -8.75 3.45
CA THR A 6 2.33 -8.41 2.27
C THR A 6 2.84 -6.97 2.35
N ALA A 7 4.16 -6.81 2.32
CA ALA A 7 4.85 -5.57 2.03
C ALA A 7 5.50 -5.65 0.64
N ILE A 8 5.76 -4.49 0.02
CA ILE A 8 6.34 -4.41 -1.32
C ILE A 8 7.61 -3.55 -1.31
N HIS A 9 8.62 -3.93 -2.09
CA HIS A 9 9.85 -3.14 -2.23
C HIS A 9 9.68 -2.05 -3.27
N ILE A 10 9.93 -0.81 -2.88
CA ILE A 10 9.85 0.36 -3.75
C ILE A 10 10.98 1.33 -3.41
N ASN A 11 11.62 1.91 -4.41
CA ASN A 11 12.58 3.00 -4.22
C ASN A 11 11.85 4.27 -3.78
N GLU A 12 12.44 5.06 -2.89
CA GLU A 12 11.80 6.26 -2.32
C GLU A 12 11.21 7.20 -3.38
N GLU A 13 11.95 7.45 -4.45
CA GLU A 13 11.55 8.33 -5.56
C GLU A 13 10.31 7.82 -6.32
N GLU A 14 10.03 6.52 -6.27
CA GLU A 14 8.95 5.85 -6.99
C GLU A 14 7.71 5.59 -6.12
N VAL A 15 7.80 5.80 -4.80
CA VAL A 15 6.74 5.43 -3.85
C VAL A 15 5.40 6.04 -4.24
N GLU A 16 5.35 7.36 -4.46
CA GLU A 16 4.11 8.04 -4.80
C GLU A 16 3.57 7.57 -6.16
N HIS A 17 4.43 7.34 -7.15
CA HIS A 17 4.03 6.88 -8.48
C HIS A 17 3.41 5.47 -8.41
N VAL A 18 4.10 4.55 -7.75
CA VAL A 18 3.66 3.16 -7.63
C VAL A 18 2.38 3.06 -6.81
N LEU A 19 2.29 3.80 -5.70
CA LEU A 19 1.08 3.83 -4.88
C LEU A 19 -0.10 4.47 -5.62
N SER A 20 0.14 5.53 -6.39
CA SER A 20 -0.90 6.14 -7.22
C SER A 20 -1.45 5.17 -8.25
N ARG A 21 -0.58 4.41 -8.92
CA ARG A 21 -1.01 3.37 -9.86
C ARG A 21 -1.80 2.27 -9.15
N PHE A 22 -1.34 1.83 -7.97
CA PHE A 22 -2.07 0.85 -7.15
C PHE A 22 -3.49 1.33 -6.83
N THR A 23 -3.63 2.57 -6.36
CA THR A 23 -4.93 3.15 -6.01
C THR A 23 -5.86 3.26 -7.21
N GLN A 24 -5.35 3.78 -8.33
CA GLN A 24 -6.13 3.98 -9.56
C GLN A 24 -6.68 2.67 -10.15
N GLU A 25 -5.93 1.58 -10.04
CA GLU A 25 -6.35 0.28 -10.59
C GLU A 25 -7.24 -0.53 -9.66
N ASN A 26 -7.10 -0.34 -8.35
CA ASN A 26 -7.75 -1.21 -7.36
C ASN A 26 -8.97 -0.59 -6.68
N PHE A 27 -9.18 0.72 -6.79
CA PHE A 27 -10.24 1.44 -6.08
C PHE A 27 -11.06 2.31 -7.02
N VAL A 28 -12.35 2.42 -6.70
CA VAL A 28 -13.31 3.19 -7.49
C VAL A 28 -13.00 4.67 -7.32
N GLY A 29 -12.99 5.42 -8.42
CA GLY A 29 -12.77 6.87 -8.42
C GLY A 29 -11.44 7.34 -9.01
N GLY A 30 -10.51 6.42 -9.32
CA GLY A 30 -9.31 6.71 -10.11
C GLY A 30 -8.40 7.79 -9.53
N ARG A 31 -8.47 8.03 -8.21
CA ARG A 31 -7.62 9.01 -7.53
C ARG A 31 -6.21 8.47 -7.37
N ALA A 32 -5.24 9.36 -7.52
CA ALA A 32 -3.86 9.08 -7.16
C ALA A 32 -3.73 8.94 -5.63
N ALA A 33 -2.66 8.27 -5.19
CA ALA A 33 -2.29 8.24 -3.80
C ALA A 33 -1.75 9.63 -3.41
N TYR A 34 -1.86 9.98 -2.14
CA TYR A 34 -1.31 11.24 -1.63
C TYR A 34 -0.86 11.09 -0.18
N LEU A 35 0.17 11.85 0.17
CA LEU A 35 0.74 11.88 1.51
C LEU A 35 -0.20 12.62 2.47
N LEU A 36 -0.38 12.07 3.66
CA LEU A 36 -1.13 12.65 4.77
C LEU A 36 -0.19 13.33 5.77
N ASP A 37 -0.73 14.20 6.61
CA ASP A 37 0.04 14.95 7.62
C ASP A 37 0.75 14.05 8.64
N ASP A 38 0.30 12.80 8.79
CA ASP A 38 0.90 11.79 9.67
C ASP A 38 2.01 10.96 9.00
N GLY A 39 2.41 11.31 7.77
CA GLY A 39 3.45 10.63 7.01
C GLY A 39 3.00 9.33 6.34
N THR A 40 1.72 8.96 6.43
CA THR A 40 1.15 7.81 5.70
C THR A 40 0.53 8.25 4.38
N TYR A 41 0.37 7.32 3.45
CA TYR A 41 -0.29 7.56 2.16
C TYR A 41 -1.74 7.06 2.21
N SER A 42 -2.68 7.87 1.73
CA SER A 42 -4.02 7.39 1.37
C SER A 42 -3.92 6.62 0.06
N VAL A 43 -4.37 5.35 0.06
CA VAL A 43 -4.21 4.45 -1.10
C VAL A 43 -5.51 3.77 -1.55
N ASP A 44 -6.65 4.27 -1.10
CA ASP A 44 -7.99 3.69 -1.31
C ASP A 44 -9.01 4.71 -1.85
N ALA A 45 -8.54 5.70 -2.60
CA ALA A 45 -9.34 6.78 -3.17
C ALA A 45 -10.06 7.68 -2.12
N GLY A 46 -9.61 7.65 -0.86
CA GLY A 46 -10.10 8.53 0.20
C GLY A 46 -11.21 7.94 1.07
N GLU A 47 -11.44 6.63 0.97
CA GLU A 47 -12.32 5.90 1.90
C GLU A 47 -11.71 5.80 3.30
N ASN A 48 -10.38 5.91 3.42
CA ASN A 48 -9.61 5.89 4.66
C ASN A 48 -9.74 4.55 5.44
N ASP A 49 -9.91 3.47 4.69
CA ASP A 49 -9.95 2.08 5.11
C ASP A 49 -8.62 1.35 4.84
N LEU A 50 -7.81 1.81 3.88
CA LEU A 50 -6.45 1.31 3.62
C LEU A 50 -5.45 2.46 3.49
N ARG A 51 -4.35 2.37 4.23
CA ARG A 51 -3.21 3.28 4.16
C ARG A 51 -1.92 2.54 3.83
N ALA A 52 -0.93 3.27 3.35
CA ALA A 52 0.42 2.77 3.13
C ALA A 52 1.45 3.57 3.93
N ILE A 53 2.49 2.92 4.43
CA ILE A 53 3.63 3.53 5.11
C ILE A 53 4.89 3.12 4.37
N TYR A 54 5.70 4.09 3.96
CA TYR A 54 7.02 3.81 3.42
C TYR A 54 8.05 3.77 4.56
N ASP A 55 8.80 2.67 4.63
CA ASP A 55 9.89 2.44 5.56
C ASP A 55 11.21 2.68 4.81
N ASN A 56 11.71 3.91 4.88
CA ASN A 56 12.95 4.34 4.20
C ASN A 56 14.16 3.47 4.57
N THR A 57 14.19 2.88 5.77
CA THR A 57 15.33 2.08 6.24
C THR A 57 15.46 0.80 5.44
N ASN A 58 14.32 0.19 5.11
CA ASN A 58 14.25 -1.12 4.46
C ASN A 58 13.85 -1.03 2.98
N GLY A 59 13.46 0.15 2.49
CA GLY A 59 12.99 0.36 1.12
C GLY A 59 11.70 -0.41 0.83
N ILE A 60 10.79 -0.47 1.81
CA ILE A 60 9.53 -1.23 1.70
C ILE A 60 8.33 -0.35 2.02
N VAL A 61 7.20 -0.67 1.40
CA VAL A 61 5.89 -0.14 1.76
C VAL A 61 5.08 -1.20 2.50
N LYS A 62 4.58 -0.83 3.68
CA LYS A 62 3.67 -1.62 4.51
C LYS A 62 2.24 -1.08 4.35
N PHE A 63 1.26 -1.97 4.29
CA PHE A 63 -0.14 -1.58 4.18
C PHE A 63 -0.88 -1.80 5.50
N ILE A 64 -1.75 -0.86 5.85
CA ILE A 64 -2.51 -0.86 7.10
C ILE A 64 -3.98 -0.72 6.78
N SER A 65 -4.72 -1.77 7.11
CA SER A 65 -6.18 -1.77 7.05
C SER A 65 -6.77 -1.17 8.33
N ARG A 66 -7.85 -0.41 8.19
CA ARG A 66 -8.70 0.01 9.30
C ARG A 66 -9.42 -1.18 9.92
N TYR A 67 -9.88 -2.11 9.08
CA TYR A 67 -10.71 -3.26 9.45
C TYR A 67 -9.98 -4.58 9.21
N GLN A 68 -9.84 -5.39 10.26
CA GLN A 68 -9.21 -6.71 10.17
C GLN A 68 -9.93 -7.65 9.19
N SER A 69 -11.26 -7.55 9.09
CA SER A 69 -12.07 -8.37 8.18
C SER A 69 -11.75 -8.12 6.71
N GLU A 70 -11.26 -6.92 6.35
CA GLU A 70 -10.93 -6.55 4.97
C GLU A 70 -9.48 -6.89 4.60
N VAL A 71 -8.62 -7.24 5.56
CA VAL A 71 -7.21 -7.57 5.30
C VAL A 71 -7.07 -8.63 4.19
N PRO A 72 -7.81 -9.77 4.20
CA PRO A 72 -7.68 -10.77 3.14
C PRO A 72 -8.05 -10.26 1.74
N ARG A 73 -8.93 -9.25 1.64
CA ARG A 73 -9.28 -8.60 0.38
C ARG A 73 -8.13 -7.71 -0.10
N TYR A 74 -7.53 -6.93 0.79
CA TYR A 74 -6.40 -6.07 0.46
C TYR A 74 -5.14 -6.86 0.15
N GLU A 75 -4.86 -7.96 0.86
CA GLU A 75 -3.77 -8.90 0.52
C GLU A 75 -3.80 -9.30 -0.95
N LYS A 76 -4.96 -9.77 -1.42
CA LYS A 76 -5.14 -10.21 -2.79
C LYS A 76 -4.86 -9.09 -3.79
N LYS A 77 -5.27 -7.86 -3.48
CA LYS A 77 -5.02 -6.68 -4.33
C LYS A 77 -3.53 -6.34 -4.38
N ILE A 78 -2.86 -6.30 -3.23
CA ILE A 78 -1.43 -6.00 -3.12
C ILE A 78 -0.61 -7.05 -3.87
N GLN A 79 -0.86 -8.34 -3.63
CA GLN A 79 -0.15 -9.44 -4.29
C GLN A 79 -0.39 -9.46 -5.79
N SER A 80 -1.64 -9.27 -6.25
CA SER A 80 -1.95 -9.23 -7.68
C SER A 80 -1.29 -8.04 -8.38
N PHE A 81 -1.28 -6.88 -7.73
CA PHE A 81 -0.62 -5.68 -8.24
C PHE A 81 0.90 -5.87 -8.32
N ALA A 82 1.51 -6.40 -7.26
CA ALA A 82 2.94 -6.66 -7.22
C ALA A 82 3.35 -7.66 -8.31
N ALA A 83 2.60 -8.76 -8.47
CA ALA A 83 2.84 -9.74 -9.52
C ALA A 83 2.68 -9.16 -10.93
N LYS A 84 1.70 -8.27 -11.15
CA LYS A 84 1.46 -7.63 -12.45
C LYS A 84 2.60 -6.71 -12.89
N TYR A 85 3.27 -6.07 -11.93
CA TYR A 85 4.32 -5.09 -12.18
C TYR A 85 5.72 -5.57 -11.80
N ASP A 86 5.88 -6.88 -11.58
CA ASP A 86 7.14 -7.51 -11.17
C ASP A 86 7.79 -6.86 -9.93
N ILE A 87 6.97 -6.40 -8.98
CA ILE A 87 7.41 -5.79 -7.72
C ILE A 87 7.69 -6.90 -6.72
N LEU A 88 8.88 -6.84 -6.10
CA LEU A 88 9.26 -7.79 -5.06
C LEU A 88 8.38 -7.62 -3.82
N ILE A 89 7.88 -8.75 -3.30
CA ILE A 89 7.08 -8.81 -2.08
C ILE A 89 7.88 -9.42 -0.93
N THR A 90 7.55 -9.01 0.29
CA THR A 90 8.11 -9.55 1.53
C THR A 90 7.07 -9.51 2.65
N ALA A 91 7.37 -10.10 3.81
CA ALA A 91 6.56 -9.89 5.00
C ALA A 91 6.85 -8.49 5.59
N PRO A 92 5.87 -7.79 6.18
CA PRO A 92 6.13 -6.55 6.88
C PRO A 92 7.11 -6.85 8.02
N LEU A 93 8.26 -6.18 8.01
CA LEU A 93 9.16 -6.21 9.16
C LEU A 93 8.43 -5.51 10.31
N THR A 94 8.08 -6.28 11.34
CA THR A 94 7.59 -5.72 12.60
C THR A 94 8.68 -4.84 13.21
N PRO A 95 8.33 -3.70 13.82
CA PRO A 95 9.26 -2.95 14.65
C PRO A 95 9.84 -3.81 15.77
#